data_AF-A0A975F7K1-F1
#
_entry.id   AF-A0A975F7K1-F1
#
_cell.length_a   1.000
_cell.length_b   1.000
_cell.length_c   1.000
_cell.angle_alpha   90.00
_cell.angle_beta   90.00
_cell.angle_gamma   90.00
#
_symmetry.space_group_name_H-M   'P 1'
#
loop_
_entity.id
_entity.type
_entity.pdbx_description
1 polymer ?
#
loop_
_entity_poly.entity_id
_entity_poly.type
_entity_poly.pdbx_seq_one_letter_code
_entity_poly.pdbx_strand_id
1 'polypeptide(L)'
;MKIKTSHIEAALSLFDAGKRPDGYKQPKRWYVSNKTGKCYPAKAIWSLATGIKPSNFNTRDARIGLSDLDYSVINIDDIKTELNFYEEVDKSKNDTVENRRIRLKNASKKPAILFSIIKGYNRNPDVIAETLYQANGTCGRCKNEAPFKKKNGEPYLEVHHIIPLRDGGEDTIENTIALCPNCHRELHFGQ
;
A
#
# COMPACT_ATOMS: atom_id res chain seq x y z
N MET A 1 11.72 -5.22 -33.26
CA MET A 1 10.25 -5.24 -33.28
C MET A 1 9.74 -3.98 -32.59
N LYS A 2 8.87 -3.17 -33.20
CA LYS A 2 8.27 -2.00 -32.50
C LYS A 2 7.27 -2.53 -31.47
N ILE A 3 7.51 -2.23 -30.19
CA ILE A 3 6.57 -2.53 -29.11
C ILE A 3 5.30 -1.70 -29.32
N LYS A 4 4.16 -2.30 -28.98
CA LYS A 4 2.81 -1.71 -29.06
C LYS A 4 2.09 -1.95 -27.74
N THR A 5 1.03 -1.18 -27.48
CA THR A 5 0.14 -1.30 -26.32
C THR A 5 -0.31 -2.74 -26.05
N SER A 6 -0.65 -3.51 -27.10
CA SER A 6 -1.06 -4.92 -26.98
C SER A 6 -0.01 -5.82 -26.32
N HIS A 7 1.29 -5.54 -26.50
CA HIS A 7 2.37 -6.29 -25.84
C HIS A 7 2.44 -5.97 -24.35
N ILE A 8 2.16 -4.71 -23.98
CA ILE A 8 2.09 -4.30 -22.57
C ILE A 8 0.88 -4.97 -21.93
N GLU A 9 -0.30 -4.94 -22.56
CA GLU A 9 -1.50 -5.61 -22.06
C GLU A 9 -1.29 -7.11 -21.85
N ALA A 10 -0.66 -7.80 -22.82
CA ALA A 10 -0.29 -9.20 -22.66
C ALA A 10 0.69 -9.44 -21.50
N ALA A 11 1.70 -8.57 -21.33
CA ALA A 11 2.66 -8.65 -20.24
C ALA A 11 2.01 -8.45 -18.86
N LEU A 12 1.04 -7.55 -18.74
CA LEU A 12 0.25 -7.34 -17.52
C LEU A 12 -0.52 -8.61 -17.14
N SER A 13 -1.23 -9.23 -18.11
CA SER A 13 -1.95 -10.48 -17.90
C SER A 13 -1.04 -11.64 -17.49
N LEU A 14 0.14 -11.75 -18.12
CA LEU A 14 1.14 -12.76 -17.75
C LEU A 14 1.65 -12.55 -16.32
N PHE A 15 1.88 -11.29 -15.93
CA PHE A 15 2.30 -10.97 -14.56
C PHE A 15 1.21 -11.33 -13.54
N ASP A 16 -0.06 -11.09 -13.87
CA ASP A 16 -1.19 -11.48 -13.01
C ASP A 16 -1.33 -13.00 -12.88
N ALA A 17 -1.02 -13.75 -13.93
CA ALA A 17 -0.94 -15.22 -13.91
C ALA A 17 0.30 -15.77 -13.17
N GLY A 18 1.07 -14.92 -12.48
CA GLY A 18 2.24 -15.34 -11.69
C GLY A 18 3.55 -15.44 -12.47
N LYS A 19 3.56 -15.18 -13.79
CA LYS A 19 4.80 -15.18 -14.57
C LYS A 19 5.71 -14.03 -14.15
N ARG A 20 7.00 -14.32 -14.00
CA ARG A 20 8.03 -13.32 -13.67
C ARG A 20 9.19 -13.45 -14.68
N PRO A 21 9.86 -12.35 -15.04
CA PRO A 21 11.06 -12.40 -15.87
C PRO A 21 12.24 -13.01 -15.10
N ASP A 22 13.26 -13.50 -15.83
CA ASP A 22 14.46 -14.09 -15.25
C ASP A 22 15.14 -13.14 -14.25
N GLY A 23 15.51 -13.67 -13.08
CA GLY A 23 16.17 -12.90 -12.03
C GLY A 23 15.30 -11.81 -11.41
N TYR A 24 13.96 -11.92 -11.52
CA TYR A 24 13.03 -10.95 -10.98
C TYR A 24 13.25 -10.71 -9.49
N LYS A 25 13.36 -9.42 -9.15
CA LYS A 25 13.29 -8.90 -7.78
C LYS A 25 12.26 -7.78 -7.75
N GLN A 26 11.52 -7.69 -6.65
CA GLN A 26 10.55 -6.60 -6.48
C GLN A 26 11.26 -5.24 -6.56
N PRO A 27 10.83 -4.32 -7.45
CA PRO A 27 11.48 -3.02 -7.55
C PRO A 27 11.09 -2.10 -6.39
N LYS A 28 12.02 -1.23 -6.00
CA LYS A 28 11.82 -0.25 -4.92
C LYS A 28 10.99 0.97 -5.34
N ARG A 29 11.11 1.43 -6.60
CA ARG A 29 10.68 2.78 -7.00
C ARG A 29 9.67 2.83 -8.14
N TRP A 30 9.92 2.14 -9.23
CA TRP A 30 9.26 2.45 -10.50
C TRP A 30 8.16 1.44 -10.85
N TYR A 31 6.95 1.95 -11.00
CA TYR A 31 5.75 1.20 -11.34
C TYR A 31 5.05 1.79 -12.56
N VAL A 32 4.23 0.99 -13.22
CA VAL A 32 3.34 1.41 -14.30
C VAL A 32 1.91 1.07 -13.93
N SER A 33 0.96 1.99 -14.12
CA SER A 33 -0.45 1.69 -13.89
C SER A 33 -1.13 1.26 -15.19
N ASN A 34 -2.03 0.28 -15.09
CA ASN A 34 -2.97 -0.01 -16.18
C ASN A 34 -4.16 0.98 -16.15
N LYS A 35 -5.11 0.79 -17.07
CA LYS A 35 -6.33 1.62 -17.19
C LYS A 35 -7.26 1.53 -15.96
N THR A 36 -7.13 0.48 -15.14
CA THR A 36 -7.90 0.31 -13.91
C THR A 36 -7.19 0.85 -12.68
N GLY A 37 -6.02 1.50 -12.85
CA GLY A 37 -5.20 2.04 -11.75
C GLY A 37 -4.33 1.00 -11.02
N LYS A 38 -4.38 -0.28 -11.42
CA LYS A 38 -3.54 -1.32 -10.84
C LYS A 38 -2.09 -1.10 -11.27
N CYS A 39 -1.17 -1.14 -10.32
CA CYS A 39 0.24 -0.82 -10.50
C CYS A 39 1.12 -2.06 -10.61
N TYR A 40 2.08 -2.03 -11.50
CA TYR A 40 2.97 -3.15 -11.81
C TYR A 40 4.43 -2.70 -11.86
N PRO A 41 5.41 -3.56 -11.48
CA PRO A 41 6.83 -3.31 -11.65
C PRO A 41 7.20 -2.90 -13.09
N ALA A 42 7.53 -1.61 -13.32
CA ALA A 42 7.72 -1.08 -14.68
C ALA A 42 8.78 -1.87 -15.47
N LYS A 43 9.91 -2.18 -14.83
CA LYS A 43 11.00 -2.95 -15.44
C LYS A 43 10.59 -4.39 -15.79
N ALA A 44 9.76 -5.02 -14.96
CA ALA A 44 9.33 -6.40 -15.20
C ALA A 44 8.32 -6.47 -16.33
N ILE A 45 7.35 -5.55 -16.37
CA ILE A 45 6.37 -5.47 -17.45
C ILE A 45 7.07 -5.21 -18.79
N TRP A 46 8.04 -4.28 -18.81
CA TRP A 46 8.81 -4.02 -20.02
C TRP A 46 9.60 -5.25 -20.50
N SER A 47 10.24 -5.98 -19.58
CA SER A 47 10.94 -7.23 -19.89
C SER A 47 9.99 -8.28 -20.47
N LEU A 48 8.82 -8.49 -19.86
CA LEU A 48 7.83 -9.45 -20.33
C LEU A 48 7.25 -9.07 -21.70
N ALA A 49 7.04 -7.77 -21.95
CA ALA A 49 6.49 -7.28 -23.22
C ALA A 49 7.51 -7.34 -24.36
N THR A 50 8.78 -7.11 -24.08
CA THR A 50 9.87 -7.08 -25.08
C THR A 50 10.54 -8.42 -25.28
N GLY A 51 10.44 -9.33 -24.30
CA GLY A 51 11.24 -10.55 -24.21
C GLY A 51 12.71 -10.30 -23.84
N ILE A 52 13.12 -9.05 -23.61
CA ILE A 52 14.51 -8.71 -23.28
C ILE A 52 14.73 -8.98 -21.79
N LYS A 53 15.85 -9.63 -21.44
CA LYS A 53 16.22 -9.90 -20.04
C LYS A 53 16.41 -8.60 -19.26
N PRO A 54 15.98 -8.52 -17.97
CA PRO A 54 16.12 -7.32 -17.16
C PRO A 54 17.56 -6.81 -16.99
N SER A 55 18.57 -7.68 -17.12
CA SER A 55 20.00 -7.31 -17.07
C SER A 55 20.46 -6.50 -18.28
N ASN A 56 19.74 -6.58 -19.39
CA ASN A 56 20.19 -6.06 -20.70
C ASN A 56 19.59 -4.68 -21.01
N PHE A 57 18.89 -4.07 -20.06
CA PHE A 57 18.38 -2.70 -20.20
C PHE A 57 18.24 -2.03 -18.83
N ASN A 58 18.23 -0.70 -18.85
CA ASN A 58 18.09 0.12 -17.67
C ASN A 58 16.62 0.36 -17.34
N THR A 59 16.33 0.64 -16.07
CA THR A 59 14.96 1.04 -15.66
C THR A 59 14.49 2.27 -16.41
N ARG A 60 15.39 3.17 -16.82
CA ARG A 60 15.07 4.35 -17.64
C ARG A 60 14.45 3.95 -18.99
N ASP A 61 14.97 2.93 -19.64
CA ASP A 61 14.50 2.49 -20.96
C ASP A 61 13.06 1.99 -20.89
N ALA A 62 12.74 1.21 -19.84
CA ALA A 62 11.37 0.79 -19.56
C ALA A 62 10.42 1.96 -19.32
N ARG A 63 10.86 2.98 -18.56
CA ARG A 63 10.01 4.14 -18.26
C ARG A 63 9.68 4.95 -19.50
N ILE A 64 10.70 5.22 -20.32
CA ILE A 64 10.53 5.96 -21.58
C ILE A 64 9.58 5.16 -22.48
N GLY A 65 9.88 3.88 -22.71
CA GLY A 65 9.08 3.06 -23.61
C GLY A 65 7.63 2.85 -23.16
N LEU A 66 7.35 2.81 -21.84
CA LEU A 66 5.99 2.77 -21.31
C LEU A 66 5.29 4.13 -21.47
N SER A 67 6.01 5.23 -21.20
CA SER A 67 5.47 6.59 -21.37
C SER A 67 5.17 6.91 -22.83
N ASP A 68 5.99 6.46 -23.77
CA ASP A 68 5.78 6.60 -25.21
C ASP A 68 4.55 5.83 -25.72
N LEU A 69 4.03 4.90 -24.91
CA LEU A 69 2.79 4.15 -25.15
C LEU A 69 1.63 4.67 -24.30
N ASP A 70 1.74 5.90 -23.78
CA ASP A 70 0.74 6.58 -22.93
C ASP A 70 0.42 5.89 -21.60
N TYR A 71 1.31 5.03 -21.09
CA TYR A 71 1.15 4.48 -19.76
C TYR A 71 1.70 5.43 -18.69
N SER A 72 0.96 5.58 -17.60
CA SER A 72 1.40 6.34 -16.43
C SER A 72 2.49 5.59 -15.68
N VAL A 73 3.68 6.19 -15.60
CA VAL A 73 4.83 5.68 -14.86
C VAL A 73 4.94 6.41 -13.53
N ILE A 74 4.94 5.66 -12.44
CA ILE A 74 4.89 6.16 -11.07
C ILE A 74 6.23 5.90 -10.38
N ASN A 75 6.78 6.92 -9.73
CA ASN A 75 7.85 6.79 -8.76
C ASN A 75 7.24 6.74 -7.35
N ILE A 76 7.52 5.68 -6.60
CA ILE A 76 7.04 5.57 -5.21
C ILE A 76 7.66 6.63 -4.30
N ASP A 77 8.91 7.05 -4.57
CA ASP A 77 9.55 8.08 -3.73
C ASP A 77 8.86 9.45 -3.87
N ASP A 78 8.11 9.68 -4.96
CA ASP A 78 7.34 10.91 -5.18
C ASP A 78 5.96 10.87 -4.48
N ILE A 79 5.57 9.71 -3.95
CA ILE A 79 4.34 9.55 -3.19
C ILE A 79 4.59 10.10 -1.78
N LYS A 80 3.97 11.23 -1.45
CA LYS A 80 3.99 11.79 -0.10
C LYS A 80 3.45 10.77 0.90
N THR A 81 4.28 10.34 1.84
CA THR A 81 3.90 9.42 2.91
C THR A 81 3.20 10.18 4.05
N GLU A 82 2.36 9.49 4.82
CA GLU A 82 1.74 10.01 6.06
C GLU A 82 2.78 10.57 7.05
N LEU A 83 4.01 10.05 7.03
CA LEU A 83 5.14 10.49 7.86
C LEU A 83 5.40 12.00 7.72
N ASN A 84 5.35 12.54 6.50
CA ASN A 84 5.56 13.97 6.29
C ASN A 84 4.49 14.83 6.97
N PHE A 85 3.25 14.34 7.11
CA PHE A 85 2.20 15.12 7.74
C PHE A 85 2.37 15.19 9.26
N TYR A 86 2.66 14.07 9.92
CA TYR A 86 2.86 14.05 11.38
C TYR A 86 4.08 14.86 11.80
N GLU A 87 5.17 14.84 11.02
CA GLU A 87 6.31 15.73 11.25
C GLU A 87 5.92 17.22 11.20
N GLU A 88 5.11 17.63 10.22
CA GLU A 88 4.61 19.01 10.13
C GLU A 88 3.65 19.35 11.30
N VAL A 89 2.86 18.39 11.75
CA VAL A 89 2.03 18.53 12.96
C VAL A 89 2.91 18.75 14.19
N ASP A 90 3.99 17.99 14.36
CA ASP A 90 4.87 18.12 15.51
C ASP A 90 5.68 19.41 15.47
N LYS A 91 6.17 19.84 14.30
CA LYS A 91 6.72 21.19 14.10
C LYS A 91 5.70 22.27 14.52
N SER A 92 4.44 22.10 14.11
CA SER A 92 3.37 23.03 14.47
C SER A 92 3.07 23.04 15.97
N LYS A 93 3.07 21.88 16.64
CA LYS A 93 2.90 21.76 18.11
C LYS A 93 4.03 22.43 18.88
N ASN A 94 5.26 22.28 18.40
CA ASN A 94 6.46 22.87 19.00
C ASN A 94 6.56 24.40 18.81
N ASP A 95 5.69 24.98 18.00
CA ASP A 95 5.56 26.42 17.84
C ASP A 95 4.59 27.03 18.88
N THR A 96 4.54 28.36 18.96
CA THR A 96 3.62 29.08 19.83
C THR A 96 2.18 28.99 19.31
N VAL A 97 1.23 29.07 20.25
CA VAL A 97 -0.20 29.17 19.93
C VAL A 97 -0.48 30.39 19.03
N GLU A 98 0.20 31.50 19.27
CA GLU A 98 0.01 32.74 18.51
C GLU A 98 0.43 32.57 17.05
N ASN A 99 1.62 32.03 16.80
CA ASN A 99 2.09 31.75 15.45
C ASN A 99 1.17 30.77 14.70
N ARG A 100 0.67 29.73 15.40
CA ARG A 100 -0.34 28.82 14.81
C ARG A 100 -1.62 29.58 14.42
N ARG A 101 -2.13 30.45 15.29
CA ARG A 101 -3.35 31.24 15.03
C ARG A 101 -3.17 32.19 13.84
N ILE A 102 -2.00 32.84 13.73
CA ILE A 102 -1.66 33.67 12.57
C ILE A 102 -1.69 32.83 11.28
N ARG A 103 -1.04 31.66 11.27
CA ARG A 103 -1.09 30.74 10.11
C ARG A 103 -2.52 30.33 9.77
N LEU A 104 -3.34 29.99 10.78
CA LEU A 104 -4.74 29.59 10.59
C LEU A 104 -5.61 30.72 10.03
N LYS A 105 -5.40 31.97 10.45
CA LYS A 105 -6.14 33.13 9.94
C LYS A 105 -5.91 33.35 8.45
N ASN A 106 -4.70 33.06 7.98
CA ASN A 106 -4.28 33.25 6.59
C ASN A 106 -4.43 31.99 5.73
N ALA A 107 -4.74 30.83 6.32
CA ALA A 107 -4.85 29.57 5.61
C ALA A 107 -6.17 29.44 4.83
N SER A 108 -6.13 28.74 3.70
CA SER A 108 -7.35 28.32 3.01
C SER A 108 -8.18 27.41 3.93
N LYS A 109 -9.47 27.73 4.09
CA LYS A 109 -10.43 26.87 4.80
C LYS A 109 -10.79 25.61 4.02
N LYS A 110 -10.50 25.59 2.71
CA LYS A 110 -10.72 24.43 1.85
C LYS A 110 -9.38 23.73 1.63
N PRO A 111 -9.20 22.48 2.09
CA PRO A 111 -7.98 21.74 1.85
C PRO A 111 -7.85 21.42 0.36
N ALA A 112 -6.61 21.32 -0.12
CA ALA A 112 -6.34 20.79 -1.45
C ALA A 112 -6.66 19.29 -1.50
N ILE A 113 -7.22 18.83 -2.62
CA ILE A 113 -7.43 17.40 -2.87
C ILE A 113 -6.07 16.79 -3.22
N LEU A 114 -5.70 15.72 -2.53
CA LEU A 114 -4.50 14.94 -2.81
C LEU A 114 -4.91 13.53 -3.24
N PHE A 115 -4.39 13.09 -4.39
CA PHE A 115 -4.47 11.69 -4.81
C PHE A 115 -3.18 10.98 -4.39
N SER A 116 -3.31 9.81 -3.77
CA SER A 116 -2.17 8.99 -3.34
C SER A 116 -2.27 7.58 -3.92
N ILE A 117 -1.12 6.96 -4.15
CA ILE A 117 -1.00 5.55 -4.53
C ILE A 117 -0.44 4.83 -3.31
N ILE A 118 -1.09 3.76 -2.86
CA ILE A 118 -0.69 3.04 -1.66
C ILE A 118 -0.29 1.63 -2.05
N LYS A 119 0.88 1.17 -1.59
CA LYS A 119 1.26 -0.24 -1.66
C LYS A 119 0.50 -1.01 -0.59
N GLY A 120 -0.39 -1.90 -1.00
CA GLY A 120 -1.10 -2.83 -0.12
C GLY A 120 -0.68 -4.29 -0.35
N TYR A 121 -1.15 -5.17 0.53
CA TYR A 121 -1.10 -6.62 0.34
C TYR A 121 -2.51 -7.13 0.05
N ASN A 122 -2.66 -8.02 -0.93
CA ASN A 122 -3.92 -8.71 -1.16
C ASN A 122 -4.06 -9.82 -0.11
N ARG A 123 -4.86 -9.58 0.92
CA ARG A 123 -5.03 -10.52 2.04
C ARG A 123 -6.07 -11.59 1.69
N ASN A 124 -5.86 -12.80 2.17
CA ASN A 124 -6.80 -13.89 2.07
C ASN A 124 -8.03 -13.58 2.96
N PRO A 125 -9.23 -13.39 2.39
CA PRO A 125 -10.42 -13.08 3.17
C PRO A 125 -10.78 -14.17 4.19
N ASP A 126 -10.47 -15.44 3.90
CA ASP A 126 -10.80 -16.57 4.78
C ASP A 126 -9.98 -16.54 6.06
N VAL A 127 -8.70 -16.16 5.97
CA VAL A 127 -7.83 -15.97 7.15
C VAL A 127 -8.39 -14.89 8.06
N ILE A 128 -8.84 -13.78 7.47
CA ILE A 128 -9.44 -12.66 8.22
C ILE A 128 -10.75 -13.10 8.89
N ALA A 129 -11.62 -13.78 8.16
CA ALA A 129 -12.91 -14.24 8.67
C ALA A 129 -12.74 -15.25 9.81
N GLU A 130 -11.87 -16.24 9.64
CA GLU A 130 -11.61 -17.28 10.64
C GLU A 130 -10.99 -16.70 11.92
N THR A 131 -10.04 -15.76 11.79
CA THR A 131 -9.44 -15.08 12.94
C THR A 131 -10.48 -14.31 13.76
N LEU A 132 -11.42 -13.62 13.09
CA LEU A 132 -12.50 -12.90 13.77
C LEU A 132 -13.51 -13.86 14.41
N TYR A 133 -13.79 -14.98 13.77
CA TYR A 133 -14.65 -16.03 14.30
C TYR A 133 -14.07 -16.62 15.60
N GLN A 134 -12.79 -17.02 15.59
CA GLN A 134 -12.10 -17.55 16.76
C GLN A 134 -12.01 -16.56 17.92
N ALA A 135 -11.91 -15.27 17.61
CA ALA A 135 -11.89 -14.22 18.63
C ALA A 135 -13.22 -14.06 19.36
N ASN A 136 -14.35 -14.48 18.75
CA ASN A 136 -15.70 -14.42 19.32
C ASN A 136 -16.00 -13.06 19.98
N GLY A 137 -15.67 -11.97 19.28
CA GLY A 137 -15.88 -10.61 19.78
C GLY A 137 -15.02 -10.17 20.96
N THR A 138 -14.00 -10.94 21.33
CA THR A 138 -13.07 -10.61 22.41
C THR A 138 -11.69 -10.24 21.85
N CYS A 139 -11.09 -9.15 22.34
CA CYS A 139 -9.76 -8.73 21.94
C CYS A 139 -8.71 -9.77 22.36
N GLY A 140 -7.88 -10.22 21.42
CA GLY A 140 -6.82 -11.19 21.67
C GLY A 140 -5.72 -10.71 22.63
N ARG A 141 -5.56 -9.38 22.81
CA ARG A 141 -4.57 -8.78 23.72
C ARG A 141 -5.14 -8.41 25.09
N CYS A 142 -6.01 -7.41 25.15
CA CYS A 142 -6.55 -6.92 26.44
C CYS A 142 -7.69 -7.76 27.02
N LYS A 143 -8.19 -8.76 26.27
CA LYS A 143 -9.28 -9.66 26.68
C LYS A 143 -10.63 -8.99 26.96
N ASN A 144 -10.76 -7.70 26.65
CA ASN A 144 -12.04 -7.00 26.68
C ASN A 144 -12.89 -7.34 25.45
N GLU A 145 -14.22 -7.24 25.60
CA GLU A 145 -15.15 -7.31 24.48
C GLU A 145 -14.88 -6.21 23.45
N ALA A 146 -15.32 -6.46 22.22
CA ALA A 146 -15.28 -5.49 21.14
C ALA A 146 -15.98 -4.19 21.56
N PRO A 147 -15.41 -3.00 21.26
CA PRO A 147 -15.91 -1.73 21.78
C PRO A 147 -17.30 -1.35 21.23
N PHE A 148 -17.68 -1.90 20.08
CA PHE A 148 -19.00 -1.68 19.48
C PHE A 148 -19.31 -2.80 18.48
N LYS A 149 -20.57 -2.82 18.03
CA LYS A 149 -21.05 -3.70 16.95
C LYS A 149 -21.13 -2.94 15.63
N LYS A 150 -20.76 -3.60 14.55
CA LYS A 150 -20.99 -3.16 13.16
C LYS A 150 -22.49 -3.03 12.89
N LYS A 151 -22.85 -2.35 11.79
CA LYS A 151 -24.27 -2.21 11.35
C LYS A 151 -24.98 -3.55 11.16
N ASN A 152 -24.23 -4.61 10.82
CA ASN A 152 -24.75 -5.97 10.68
C ASN A 152 -24.83 -6.75 12.02
N GLY A 153 -24.55 -6.11 13.15
CA GLY A 153 -24.63 -6.70 14.50
C GLY A 153 -23.38 -7.43 14.97
N GLU A 154 -22.38 -7.64 14.10
CA GLU A 154 -21.14 -8.32 14.44
C GLU A 154 -20.21 -7.45 15.31
N PRO A 155 -19.45 -8.02 16.26
CA PRO A 155 -18.46 -7.28 17.05
C PRO A 155 -17.36 -6.68 16.14
N TYR A 156 -16.90 -5.46 16.47
CA TYR A 156 -15.83 -4.80 15.73
C TYR A 156 -14.44 -5.05 16.34
N LEU A 157 -13.63 -5.84 15.64
CA LEU A 157 -12.21 -6.05 15.90
C LEU A 157 -11.42 -5.89 14.60
N GLU A 158 -10.13 -5.59 14.71
CA GLU A 158 -9.19 -5.43 13.61
C GLU A 158 -8.20 -6.59 13.62
N VAL A 159 -8.05 -7.30 12.50
CA VAL A 159 -7.07 -8.39 12.38
C VAL A 159 -5.68 -7.80 12.12
N HIS A 160 -4.75 -8.18 12.98
CA HIS A 160 -3.35 -7.79 12.94
C HIS A 160 -2.47 -9.01 12.64
N HIS A 161 -1.50 -8.85 11.75
CA HIS A 161 -0.46 -9.86 11.53
C HIS A 161 0.64 -9.68 12.58
N ILE A 162 0.92 -10.72 13.37
CA ILE A 162 1.90 -10.69 14.48
C ILE A 162 3.30 -10.38 13.94
N ILE A 163 3.72 -11.14 12.92
CA ILE A 163 4.84 -10.78 12.05
C ILE A 163 4.25 -9.98 10.88
N PRO A 164 4.56 -8.69 10.73
CA PRO A 164 3.98 -7.89 9.67
C PRO A 164 4.28 -8.45 8.28
N LEU A 165 3.31 -8.41 7.37
CA LEU A 165 3.48 -8.84 5.97
C LEU A 165 4.63 -8.09 5.26
N ARG A 166 4.87 -6.83 5.63
CA ARG A 166 5.99 -6.05 5.07
C ARG A 166 7.37 -6.57 5.47
N ASP A 167 7.44 -7.29 6.59
CA ASP A 167 8.65 -7.84 7.17
C ASP A 167 8.76 -9.35 6.85
N GLY A 168 7.92 -9.85 5.93
CA GLY A 168 7.95 -11.25 5.45
C GLY A 168 7.02 -12.19 6.21
N GLY A 169 6.13 -11.69 7.07
CA GLY A 169 5.12 -12.51 7.73
C GLY A 169 4.17 -13.19 6.74
N GLU A 170 3.74 -14.39 7.08
CA GLU A 170 2.79 -15.16 6.28
C GLU A 170 1.35 -14.68 6.50
N ASP A 171 0.49 -14.85 5.51
CA ASP A 171 -0.94 -14.55 5.61
C ASP A 171 -1.70 -15.81 6.03
N THR A 172 -1.54 -16.19 7.30
CA THR A 172 -2.05 -17.43 7.90
C THR A 172 -2.71 -17.15 9.24
N ILE A 173 -3.57 -18.07 9.71
CA ILE A 173 -4.30 -17.92 10.98
C ILE A 173 -3.31 -17.80 12.14
N GLU A 174 -2.24 -18.62 12.12
CA GLU A 174 -1.20 -18.68 13.15
C GLU A 174 -0.43 -17.36 13.30
N ASN A 175 -0.32 -16.59 12.21
CA ASN A 175 0.33 -15.29 12.21
C ASN A 175 -0.65 -14.13 12.40
N THR A 176 -1.89 -14.38 12.81
CA THR A 176 -2.92 -13.34 12.96
C THR A 176 -3.55 -13.32 14.34
N ILE A 177 -3.99 -12.14 14.75
CA ILE A 177 -4.71 -11.91 16.00
C ILE A 177 -5.77 -10.83 15.82
N ALA A 178 -6.97 -11.05 16.34
CA ALA A 178 -8.02 -10.03 16.37
C ALA A 178 -7.83 -9.10 17.56
N LEU A 179 -7.82 -7.78 17.33
CA LEU A 179 -7.56 -6.77 18.35
C LEU A 179 -8.64 -5.70 18.36
N CYS A 180 -8.91 -5.12 19.53
CA CYS A 180 -9.67 -3.88 19.56
C CYS A 180 -8.86 -2.74 18.93
N PRO A 181 -9.51 -1.66 18.44
CA PRO A 181 -8.82 -0.55 17.78
C PRO A 181 -7.71 0.07 18.64
N ASN A 182 -7.92 0.17 19.95
CA ASN A 182 -6.93 0.72 20.89
C ASN A 182 -5.67 -0.16 20.94
N CYS A 183 -5.83 -1.46 21.21
CA CYS A 183 -4.72 -2.40 21.26
C CYS A 183 -4.00 -2.53 19.92
N HIS A 184 -4.73 -2.47 18.81
CA HIS A 184 -4.13 -2.54 17.48
C HIS A 184 -3.26 -1.31 17.21
N ARG A 185 -3.74 -0.10 17.52
CA ARG A 185 -2.96 1.13 17.34
C ARG A 185 -1.77 1.21 18.27
N GLU A 186 -1.91 0.75 19.50
CA GLU A 186 -0.82 0.65 20.46
C GLU A 186 0.32 -0.26 19.97
N LEU A 187 0.03 -1.36 19.26
CA LEU A 187 1.10 -2.19 18.67
C LEU A 187 1.85 -1.48 17.53
N HIS A 188 1.21 -0.56 16.81
CA HIS A 188 1.88 0.17 15.72
C HIS A 188 2.61 1.41 16.19
N PHE A 189 2.11 2.08 17.24
CA PHE A 189 2.54 3.44 17.61
C PHE A 189 2.74 3.66 19.11
N GLY A 190 2.42 2.67 19.96
CA GLY A 190 2.62 2.75 21.41
C GLY A 190 4.11 2.70 21.79
N GLN A 191 4.40 3.07 23.04
CA GLN A 191 5.74 3.09 23.62
C GLN A 191 6.00 1.84 24.46
#